data_AF-A0A0W0GL36-F1
#
_entry.id   AF-A0A0W0GL36-F1
#
_cell.length_a   1.000
_cell.length_b   1.000
_cell.length_c   1.000
_cell.angle_alpha   90.00
_cell.angle_beta   90.00
_cell.angle_gamma   90.00
#
_symmetry.space_group_name_H-M   'P 1'
#
loop_
_entity.id
_entity.type
_entity.pdbx_description
1 polymer ?
#
loop_
_entity_poly.entity_id
_entity_poly.type
_entity_poly.pdbx_seq_one_letter_code
_entity_poly.pdbx_strand_id
1 'polypeptide(L)'
;MRTTLSYPDDQNNPPTSYDRLTGDWLLYYAVAKRFMWKIPTQDRPDVRHSIMMELADAQNRKGGLPLPEAAMYRIASFEVADYWRKKKRSPNLLSLDGDEDADNDTGLSSVLPDDSALDLDAWIDARTFLLSCPKRLIQIAFKRVNGVTLDGAERKYLCHFRKREQVSFCG
;
A
#
# COMPACT_ATOMS: atom_id res chain seq x y z
N MET A 1 -17.51 9.14 53.53
CA MET A 1 -16.31 9.41 52.72
C MET A 1 -16.45 8.68 51.39
N ARG A 2 -16.78 9.40 50.30
CA ARG A 2 -16.78 8.87 48.93
C ARG A 2 -15.63 9.55 48.20
N THR A 3 -14.61 8.79 47.85
CA THR A 3 -13.49 9.26 47.05
C THR A 3 -13.99 9.45 45.62
N THR A 4 -14.25 10.69 45.23
CA THR A 4 -14.48 11.04 43.83
C THR A 4 -13.14 10.96 43.11
N LEU A 5 -12.90 9.85 42.41
CA LEU A 5 -11.78 9.69 41.50
C LEU A 5 -12.05 10.58 40.28
N SER A 6 -11.71 11.87 40.39
CA SER A 6 -11.81 12.82 39.28
C SER A 6 -10.67 12.54 38.30
N TYR A 7 -10.98 11.90 37.17
CA TYR A 7 -10.12 11.93 35.99
C TYR A 7 -10.10 13.35 35.44
N PRO A 8 -8.93 13.98 35.22
CA PRO A 8 -8.87 15.31 34.64
C PRO A 8 -9.37 15.27 33.19
N ASP A 9 -10.14 16.30 32.83
CA ASP A 9 -10.67 16.59 31.50
C ASP A 9 -9.59 16.46 30.39
N ASP A 10 -9.68 15.40 29.58
CA ASP A 10 -8.93 15.20 28.32
C ASP A 10 -9.75 15.75 27.10
N GLN A 11 -10.50 16.84 27.27
CA GLN A 11 -11.38 17.43 26.23
C GLN A 11 -10.61 18.00 25.01
N ASN A 12 -9.29 18.11 25.07
CA ASN A 12 -8.45 18.63 23.96
C ASN A 12 -7.60 17.57 23.26
N ASN A 13 -7.80 16.29 23.56
CA ASN A 13 -7.03 15.22 22.93
C ASN A 13 -7.97 14.10 22.48
N PRO A 14 -8.30 13.97 21.18
CA PRO A 14 -9.10 12.84 20.72
C PRO A 14 -8.38 11.53 21.13
N PRO A 15 -9.11 10.47 21.52
CA PRO A 15 -8.52 9.21 22.01
C PRO A 15 -7.58 8.52 21.01
N THR A 16 -7.57 8.99 19.77
CA THR A 16 -6.69 8.58 18.66
C THR A 16 -5.48 9.51 18.46
N SER A 17 -5.20 10.43 19.38
CA SER A 17 -4.05 11.35 19.29
C SER A 17 -2.72 10.63 19.45
N TYR A 18 -1.75 11.02 18.62
CA TYR A 18 -0.44 10.40 18.53
C TYR A 18 0.66 11.14 19.32
N ASP A 19 0.29 12.12 20.13
CA ASP A 19 1.24 13.05 20.76
C ASP A 19 2.04 12.42 21.90
N ARG A 20 1.63 11.23 22.38
CA ARG A 20 2.30 10.47 23.45
C ARG A 20 3.21 9.35 22.91
N LEU A 21 3.33 9.17 21.59
CA LEU A 21 4.13 8.08 21.01
C LEU A 21 5.63 8.30 21.23
N THR A 22 6.30 7.29 21.76
CA THR A 22 7.73 7.34 22.09
C THR A 22 8.45 6.11 21.50
N GLY A 23 9.72 6.26 21.11
CA GLY A 23 10.56 5.16 20.59
C GLY A 23 10.22 4.74 19.15
N ASP A 24 10.27 3.44 18.86
CA ASP A 24 10.04 2.87 17.52
C ASP A 24 8.67 3.25 16.93
N TRP A 25 7.66 3.41 17.80
CA TRP A 25 6.31 3.82 17.40
C TRP A 25 6.25 5.20 16.75
N LEU A 26 7.11 6.14 17.18
CA LEU A 26 7.21 7.46 16.56
C LEU A 26 7.75 7.36 15.13
N LEU A 27 8.72 6.46 14.93
CA LEU A 27 9.29 6.19 13.62
C LEU A 27 8.25 5.55 12.69
N TYR A 28 7.50 4.57 13.19
CA TYR A 28 6.38 3.96 12.45
C TYR A 28 5.30 4.97 12.08
N TYR A 29 4.96 5.85 13.01
CA TYR A 29 4.03 6.96 12.75
C TYR A 29 4.55 7.89 11.64
N ALA A 30 5.83 8.27 11.67
CA ALA A 30 6.42 9.14 10.66
C ALA A 30 6.38 8.53 9.25
N VAL A 31 6.64 7.22 9.15
CA VAL A 31 6.51 6.47 7.89
C VAL A 31 5.05 6.42 7.44
N ALA A 32 4.12 6.05 8.32
CA ALA A 32 2.70 5.94 8.00
C ALA A 32 2.10 7.30 7.56
N LYS A 33 2.46 8.39 8.24
CA LYS A 33 2.00 9.76 7.94
C LYS A 33 2.27 10.17 6.49
N ARG A 34 3.37 9.71 5.89
CA ARG A 34 3.72 10.01 4.49
C ARG A 34 2.76 9.41 3.47
N PHE A 35 2.04 8.33 3.82
CA PHE A 35 1.12 7.64 2.91
C PHE A 35 -0.35 8.08 3.07
N MET A 36 -0.68 8.75 4.17
CA MET A 36 -2.05 9.11 4.55
C MET A 36 -2.82 9.92 3.52
N TRP A 37 -2.15 10.80 2.78
CA TRP A 37 -2.80 11.67 1.80
C TRP A 37 -3.44 10.87 0.65
N LYS A 38 -3.00 9.63 0.42
CA LYS A 38 -3.58 8.71 -0.59
C LYS A 38 -4.89 8.07 -0.14
N ILE A 39 -5.33 8.28 1.10
CA ILE A 39 -6.48 7.61 1.71
C ILE A 39 -7.55 8.65 2.07
N PRO A 40 -8.85 8.33 1.94
CA PRO A 40 -9.95 9.16 2.44
C PRO A 40 -9.80 9.51 3.93
N THR A 41 -10.19 10.73 4.32
CA THR A 41 -9.96 11.25 5.68
C THR A 41 -10.56 10.39 6.79
N GLN A 42 -11.68 9.72 6.51
CA GLN A 42 -12.38 8.85 7.46
C GLN A 42 -11.57 7.60 7.82
N ASP A 43 -10.91 6.99 6.82
CA ASP A 43 -10.19 5.70 6.97
C ASP A 43 -8.69 5.89 7.30
N ARG A 44 -8.19 7.12 7.21
CA ARG A 44 -6.82 7.50 7.57
C ARG A 44 -6.35 7.01 8.94
N PRO A 45 -7.10 7.18 10.05
CA PRO A 45 -6.66 6.70 11.35
C PRO A 45 -6.50 5.18 11.41
N ASP A 46 -7.43 4.45 10.81
CA ASP A 46 -7.44 2.99 10.81
C ASP A 46 -6.28 2.43 10.02
N VAL A 47 -6.10 2.88 8.77
CA VAL A 47 -4.99 2.42 7.93
C VAL A 47 -3.64 2.81 8.53
N ARG A 48 -3.54 3.99 9.16
CA ARG A 48 -2.32 4.38 9.87
C ARG A 48 -2.02 3.40 11.00
N HIS A 49 -3.02 3.05 11.80
CA HIS A 49 -2.86 2.10 12.89
C HIS A 49 -2.47 0.70 12.38
N SER A 50 -3.10 0.21 11.31
CA SER A 50 -2.74 -1.06 10.68
C SER A 50 -1.28 -1.08 10.22
N ILE A 51 -0.80 -0.02 9.58
CA ILE A 51 0.62 0.10 9.18
C ILE A 51 1.53 -0.02 10.41
N MET A 52 1.18 0.66 11.50
CA MET A 52 2.00 0.65 12.72
C MET A 52 2.04 -0.74 13.38
N MET A 53 0.91 -1.45 13.40
CA MET A 53 0.82 -2.82 13.92
C MET A 53 1.65 -3.80 13.07
N GLU A 54 1.54 -3.73 11.75
CA GLU A 54 2.32 -4.59 10.84
C GLU A 54 3.83 -4.35 10.94
N LEU A 55 4.25 -3.11 11.18
CA LEU A 55 5.66 -2.80 11.43
C LEU A 55 6.16 -3.39 12.75
N ALA A 56 5.37 -3.29 13.82
CA ALA A 56 5.69 -3.91 15.10
C ALA A 56 5.76 -5.43 14.99
N ASP A 57 4.81 -6.06 14.30
CA ASP A 57 4.80 -7.51 14.05
C ASP A 57 5.99 -7.95 13.19
N ALA A 58 6.33 -7.19 12.15
CA ALA A 58 7.49 -7.46 11.32
C ALA A 58 8.81 -7.33 12.11
N GLN A 59 8.90 -6.38 13.04
CA GLN A 59 10.04 -6.24 13.95
C GLN A 59 10.11 -7.43 14.92
N ASN A 60 8.98 -7.84 15.49
CA ASN A 60 8.89 -9.01 16.38
C ASN A 60 9.31 -10.30 15.65
N ARG A 61 8.91 -10.49 14.39
CA ARG A 61 9.34 -11.62 13.55
C ARG A 61 10.85 -11.64 13.28
N LYS A 62 11.52 -10.47 13.34
CA LYS A 62 12.98 -10.34 13.25
C LYS A 62 13.71 -10.44 14.60
N GLY A 63 12.98 -10.73 15.68
CA GLY A 63 13.55 -10.83 17.02
C GLY A 63 13.82 -9.49 17.70
N GLY A 64 13.06 -8.43 17.34
CA GLY A 64 13.18 -7.11 17.94
C GLY A 64 14.24 -6.19 17.31
N LEU A 65 15.00 -6.69 16.34
CA LEU A 65 15.96 -5.87 15.58
C LEU A 65 15.23 -4.79 14.78
N PRO A 66 15.73 -3.54 14.77
CA PRO A 66 15.09 -2.45 14.04
C PRO A 66 15.01 -2.80 12.55
N LEU A 67 13.86 -2.53 11.95
CA LEU A 67 13.65 -2.75 10.52
C LEU A 67 14.50 -1.75 9.71
N PRO A 68 15.06 -2.16 8.56
CA PRO A 68 15.65 -1.19 7.65
C PRO A 68 14.54 -0.29 7.09
N GLU A 69 14.80 1.01 6.96
CA GLU A 69 13.80 2.02 6.54
C GLU A 69 13.09 1.62 5.23
N ALA A 70 13.84 1.06 4.27
CA ALA A 70 13.30 0.55 3.01
C ALA A 70 12.27 -0.58 3.20
N ALA A 71 12.40 -1.44 4.21
CA ALA A 71 11.41 -2.46 4.50
C ALA A 71 10.14 -1.84 5.09
N MET A 72 10.28 -0.80 5.92
CA MET A 72 9.13 -0.11 6.49
C MET A 72 8.27 0.56 5.41
N TYR A 73 8.91 1.26 4.46
CA TYR A 73 8.20 1.84 3.31
C TYR A 73 7.51 0.79 2.44
N ARG A 74 8.12 -0.40 2.27
CA ARG A 74 7.49 -1.50 1.53
C ARG A 74 6.24 -2.00 2.25
N ILE A 75 6.33 -2.27 3.55
CA ILE A 75 5.18 -2.71 4.36
C ILE A 75 4.06 -1.67 4.30
N ALA A 76 4.38 -0.39 4.50
CA ALA A 76 3.41 0.68 4.40
C ALA A 76 2.76 0.77 3.01
N SER A 77 3.55 0.61 1.93
CA SER A 77 3.00 0.58 0.57
C SER A 77 2.08 -0.61 0.31
N PHE A 78 2.36 -1.76 0.93
CA PHE A 78 1.50 -2.94 0.82
C PHE A 78 0.18 -2.75 1.54
N GLU A 79 0.19 -2.17 2.74
CA GLU A 79 -1.04 -1.96 3.51
C GLU A 79 -2.00 -1.00 2.79
N VAL A 80 -1.47 0.08 2.19
CA VAL A 80 -2.27 0.99 1.36
C VAL A 80 -2.86 0.26 0.17
N ALA A 81 -2.07 -0.59 -0.49
CA ALA A 81 -2.56 -1.38 -1.62
C ALA A 81 -3.64 -2.38 -1.18
N ASP A 82 -3.48 -3.00 -0.01
CA ASP A 82 -4.45 -3.95 0.53
C ASP A 82 -5.77 -3.26 0.94
N TYR A 83 -5.69 -2.06 1.53
CA TYR A 83 -6.85 -1.20 1.76
C TYR A 83 -7.65 -0.96 0.48
N TRP A 84 -6.97 -0.56 -0.62
CA TRP A 84 -7.63 -0.35 -1.90
C TRP A 84 -8.21 -1.63 -2.50
N ARG A 85 -7.56 -2.78 -2.31
CA ARG A 85 -8.12 -4.09 -2.72
C ARG A 85 -9.37 -4.44 -1.95
N LYS A 86 -9.35 -4.31 -0.63
CA LYS A 86 -10.51 -4.56 0.25
C LYS A 86 -11.68 -3.67 -0.15
N LYS A 87 -11.43 -2.37 -0.34
CA LYS A 87 -12.45 -1.39 -0.72
C LYS A 87 -13.05 -1.64 -2.11
N LYS A 88 -12.25 -2.05 -3.10
CA LYS A 88 -12.73 -2.44 -4.43
C LYS A 88 -13.46 -3.79 -4.42
N ARG A 89 -13.07 -4.71 -3.53
CA ARG A 89 -13.69 -6.03 -3.36
C ARG A 89 -15.04 -5.96 -2.63
N SER A 90 -15.29 -4.91 -1.87
CA SER A 90 -16.62 -4.57 -1.36
C SER A 90 -17.32 -3.64 -2.34
N PRO A 91 -17.97 -4.12 -3.42
CA PRO A 91 -18.98 -3.31 -4.07
C PRO A 91 -20.01 -3.01 -2.97
N ASN A 92 -20.17 -1.73 -2.68
CA ASN A 92 -21.05 -1.22 -1.64
C ASN A 92 -22.45 -1.80 -1.90
N LEU A 93 -22.79 -2.90 -1.23
CA LEU A 93 -24.08 -3.55 -1.35
C LEU A 93 -25.01 -2.66 -0.52
N LEU A 94 -25.55 -1.65 -1.20
CA LEU A 94 -26.49 -0.68 -0.65
C LEU A 94 -27.54 -1.43 0.19
N SER A 95 -27.66 -1.03 1.45
CA SER A 95 -28.85 -1.32 2.25
C SER A 95 -30.03 -0.72 1.49
N LEU A 96 -30.96 -1.58 1.09
CA LEU A 96 -32.17 -1.22 0.34
C LEU A 96 -33.27 -0.79 1.32
N ASP A 97 -32.99 0.22 2.15
CA ASP A 97 -33.97 0.77 3.11
C ASP A 97 -33.97 2.30 2.97
N GLY A 98 -34.54 2.79 1.88
CA GLY A 98 -34.76 4.20 1.65
C GLY A 98 -35.86 4.34 0.59
N ASP A 99 -36.99 4.88 1.02
CA ASP A 99 -38.28 4.84 0.35
C ASP A 99 -38.26 5.31 -1.12
N GLU A 100 -39.07 4.63 -1.94
CA GLU A 100 -39.22 4.80 -3.38
C GLU A 100 -39.91 6.12 -3.75
N ASP A 101 -39.30 7.28 -3.53
CA ASP A 101 -39.88 8.55 -4.00
C ASP A 101 -38.80 9.60 -4.28
N ALA A 102 -38.12 9.46 -5.43
CA ALA A 102 -37.73 10.58 -6.28
C ALA A 102 -37.03 10.06 -7.52
N ASP A 103 -37.30 10.74 -8.62
CA ASP A 103 -36.68 10.69 -9.94
C ASP A 103 -35.15 10.89 -9.87
N ASN A 104 -34.45 9.92 -9.28
CA ASN A 104 -33.03 9.97 -9.01
C ASN A 104 -32.29 9.09 -10.03
N ASP A 105 -32.19 9.61 -11.25
CA ASP A 105 -31.19 9.23 -12.27
C ASP A 105 -29.72 9.42 -11.79
N THR A 106 -29.54 9.77 -10.52
CA THR A 106 -28.31 9.69 -9.75
C THR A 106 -28.06 8.27 -9.21
N GLY A 107 -28.53 7.25 -9.95
CA GLY A 107 -28.04 5.90 -9.80
C GLY A 107 -26.51 5.87 -9.90
N LEU A 108 -25.89 4.97 -9.14
CA LEU A 108 -24.45 4.73 -8.91
C LEU A 108 -23.47 4.99 -10.10
N SER A 109 -23.99 4.99 -11.33
CA SER A 109 -23.31 5.25 -12.60
C SER A 109 -22.72 6.67 -12.74
N SER A 110 -23.37 7.74 -12.23
CA SER A 110 -22.94 9.13 -12.47
C SER A 110 -21.97 9.72 -11.44
N VAL A 111 -21.86 9.10 -10.25
CA VAL A 111 -20.90 9.49 -9.20
C VAL A 111 -19.49 8.96 -9.47
N LEU A 112 -19.32 8.18 -10.53
CA LEU A 112 -18.03 7.77 -11.06
C LEU A 112 -17.69 8.55 -12.34
N PRO A 113 -17.39 9.86 -12.31
CA PRO A 113 -16.58 10.37 -13.39
C PRO A 113 -15.14 9.89 -13.17
N ASP A 114 -14.69 9.05 -14.11
CA ASP A 114 -13.48 9.33 -14.91
C ASP A 114 -12.20 8.54 -14.57
N ASP A 115 -11.79 7.73 -15.56
CA ASP A 115 -10.43 7.46 -16.10
C ASP A 115 -9.20 7.30 -15.18
N SER A 116 -9.41 7.13 -13.88
CA SER A 116 -8.35 6.85 -12.91
C SER A 116 -8.35 5.38 -12.49
N ALA A 117 -8.61 4.49 -13.45
CA ALA A 117 -8.31 3.08 -13.32
C ALA A 117 -6.77 2.91 -13.35
N LEU A 118 -6.12 3.07 -12.19
CA LEU A 118 -4.83 2.42 -11.98
C LEU A 118 -5.05 0.93 -12.26
N ASP A 119 -4.54 0.48 -13.41
CA ASP A 119 -4.61 -0.90 -13.86
C ASP A 119 -3.88 -1.78 -12.84
N LEU A 120 -4.69 -2.29 -11.91
CA LEU A 120 -4.24 -3.11 -10.80
C LEU A 120 -3.71 -4.44 -11.32
N ASP A 121 -4.23 -4.89 -12.46
CA ASP A 121 -3.80 -6.09 -13.14
C ASP A 121 -2.43 -5.85 -13.78
N ALA A 122 -2.20 -4.72 -14.47
CA ALA A 122 -0.86 -4.34 -14.94
C ALA A 122 0.17 -4.18 -13.81
N TRP A 123 -0.24 -3.71 -12.63
CA TRP A 123 0.66 -3.60 -11.48
C TRP A 123 0.96 -4.95 -10.82
N ILE A 124 -0.05 -5.82 -10.70
CA ILE A 124 0.15 -7.19 -10.24
C ILE A 124 1.03 -7.93 -11.24
N ASP A 125 0.78 -7.79 -12.54
CA ASP A 125 1.53 -8.46 -13.59
C ASP A 125 2.98 -7.99 -13.66
N ALA A 126 3.24 -6.68 -13.48
CA ALA A 126 4.59 -6.15 -13.29
C ALA A 126 5.29 -6.76 -12.07
N ARG A 127 4.55 -7.02 -10.99
CA ARG A 127 5.08 -7.63 -9.76
C ARG A 127 5.30 -9.14 -9.92
N THR A 128 4.40 -9.87 -10.57
CA THR A 128 4.58 -11.29 -10.91
C THR A 128 5.74 -11.46 -11.87
N PHE A 129 5.86 -10.56 -12.84
CA PHE A 129 7.00 -10.49 -13.75
C PHE A 129 8.31 -10.28 -12.99
N LEU A 130 8.39 -9.30 -12.09
CA LEU A 130 9.57 -9.02 -11.28
C LEU A 130 9.94 -10.18 -10.34
N LEU A 131 8.96 -10.88 -9.76
CA LEU A 131 9.17 -12.03 -8.88
C LEU A 131 9.57 -13.30 -9.65
N SER A 132 9.03 -13.47 -10.86
CA SER A 132 9.37 -14.56 -11.80
C SER A 132 10.68 -14.29 -12.56
N CYS A 133 11.18 -13.06 -12.50
CA CYS A 133 12.32 -12.62 -13.28
C CYS A 133 13.60 -13.35 -12.87
N PRO A 134 14.32 -14.00 -13.82
CA PRO A 134 15.56 -14.68 -13.51
C PRO A 134 16.61 -13.65 -13.03
N LYS A 135 17.31 -13.96 -11.93
CA LYS A 135 18.32 -13.10 -11.26
C LYS A 135 19.34 -12.46 -12.22
N ARG A 136 19.69 -13.14 -13.32
CA ARG A 136 20.60 -12.63 -14.35
C ARG A 136 20.07 -11.37 -15.05
N LEU A 137 18.76 -11.27 -15.29
CA LEU A 137 18.15 -10.11 -15.92
C LEU A 137 18.20 -8.87 -15.01
N ILE A 138 17.95 -9.08 -13.71
CA ILE A 138 18.04 -8.03 -12.68
C ILE A 138 19.47 -7.50 -12.56
N GLN A 139 20.47 -8.39 -12.58
CA GLN A 139 21.89 -8.01 -12.57
C GLN A 139 22.26 -7.14 -13.78
N ILE A 140 21.76 -7.50 -14.96
CA ILE A 140 21.98 -6.73 -16.19
C ILE A 140 21.29 -5.35 -16.12
N ALA A 141 20.08 -5.29 -15.57
CA ALA A 141 19.37 -4.03 -15.36
C ALA A 141 20.13 -3.11 -14.39
N PHE A 142 20.66 -3.67 -13.29
CA PHE A 142 21.45 -2.93 -12.32
C PHE A 142 22.75 -2.37 -12.93
N LYS A 143 23.44 -3.16 -13.78
CA LYS A 143 24.62 -2.71 -14.53
C LYS A 143 24.30 -1.56 -15.48
N ARG A 144 23.14 -1.59 -16.15
CA ARG A 144 22.66 -0.49 -17.01
C ARG A 144 22.39 0.79 -16.23
N VAL A 145 21.73 0.70 -15.07
CA VAL A 145 21.45 1.87 -14.21
C VAL A 145 22.75 2.51 -13.70
N ASN A 146 23.76 1.69 -13.41
CA ASN A 146 25.08 2.17 -12.96
C ASN A 146 26.01 2.59 -14.10
N GLY A 147 25.56 2.58 -15.36
CA GLY A 147 26.36 3.01 -16.51
C GLY A 147 27.53 2.07 -16.87
N VAL A 148 27.54 0.83 -16.37
CA VAL A 148 28.61 -0.15 -16.65
C VAL A 148 28.38 -0.77 -18.03
N THR A 149 29.44 -0.93 -18.82
CA THR A 149 29.38 -1.59 -20.14
C THR A 149 28.97 -3.05 -19.99
N LEU A 150 27.90 -3.46 -20.68
CA LEU A 150 27.39 -4.83 -20.69
C LEU A 150 28.36 -5.78 -21.39
N ASP A 151 28.57 -6.96 -20.79
CA ASP A 151 29.36 -8.03 -21.40
C ASP A 151 28.65 -8.65 -22.62
N GLY A 152 29.40 -9.27 -23.53
CA GLY A 152 28.88 -9.91 -24.73
C GLY A 152 27.88 -11.03 -24.42
N ALA A 153 28.11 -11.79 -23.35
CA ALA A 153 27.19 -12.83 -22.88
C ALA A 153 25.87 -12.26 -22.35
N GLU A 154 25.90 -11.09 -21.71
CA GLU A 154 24.73 -10.39 -21.18
C GLU A 154 23.86 -9.81 -22.30
N ARG A 155 24.49 -9.22 -23.34
CA ARG A 155 23.79 -8.77 -24.55
C ARG A 155 23.11 -9.94 -25.27
N LYS A 156 23.79 -11.08 -25.39
CA LYS A 156 23.23 -12.29 -26.01
C LYS A 156 22.05 -12.83 -25.21
N TYR A 157 22.14 -12.85 -23.88
CA TYR A 157 21.06 -13.28 -22.99
C TYR A 157 19.81 -12.38 -23.12
N LEU A 158 19.98 -11.05 -23.13
CA LEU A 158 18.91 -10.08 -23.38
C LEU A 158 18.24 -10.30 -24.75
N CYS A 159 19.03 -10.60 -25.78
CA CYS A 159 18.52 -10.83 -27.13
C CYS A 159 17.63 -12.08 -27.19
N HIS A 160 18.05 -13.18 -26.55
CA HIS A 160 17.23 -14.39 -26.43
C HIS A 160 15.95 -14.16 -25.61
N PHE A 161 16.05 -13.43 -24.50
CA PHE A 161 14.91 -13.13 -23.64
C PHE A 161 13.85 -12.31 -24.38
N ARG A 162 14.25 -11.25 -25.09
CA ARG A 162 13.34 -10.42 -25.91
C ARG A 162 12.65 -11.20 -27.02
N LYS A 163 13.36 -12.11 -27.69
CA LYS A 163 12.77 -12.99 -28.71
C LYS A 163 11.69 -13.91 -28.12
N ARG A 164 11.88 -14.38 -26.89
CA ARG A 164 10.92 -15.26 -26.21
C ARG A 164 9.65 -14.53 -25.82
N GLU A 165 9.74 -13.29 -25.35
CA GLU A 165 8.58 -12.46 -24.97
C GLU A 165 7.76 -11.98 -26.17
N GLN A 166 8.40 -11.73 -27.32
CA GLN A 166 7.69 -11.36 -28.56
C GLN A 166 6.88 -12.53 -29.15
N VAL A 167 7.38 -13.76 -29.00
CA VAL A 167 6.64 -14.96 -29.46
C VAL A 167 5.43 -15.23 -28.57
N SER A 168 5.47 -14.91 -27.28
CA SER A 168 4.34 -15.07 -26.35
C SER A 168 3.22 -14.02 -26.51
N PHE A 169 3.45 -12.93 -27.26
CA PHE A 169 2.45 -11.87 -27.49
C PHE A 169 1.75 -11.97 -28.86
N CYS A 170 2.20 -12.89 -29.74
CA CYS A 170 1.66 -13.08 -31.09
C CYS A 170 0.98 -14.45 -31.32
N GLY A 171 0.63 -15.18 -30.27
CA GLY A 171 -0.17 -16.42 -30.33
C GLY A 171 -1.30 -16.36 -29.33
#